data_AF-A0A831Y6R2-F1
#
_entry.id   AF-A0A831Y6R2-F1
#
_cell.length_a   1.000
_cell.length_b   1.000
_cell.length_c   1.000
_cell.angle_alpha   90.00
_cell.angle_beta   90.00
_cell.angle_gamma   90.00
#
_symmetry.space_group_name_H-M   'P 1'
#
loop_
_entity.id
_entity.type
_entity.pdbx_description
1 polymer ?
#
loop_
_entity_poly.entity_id
_entity_poly.type
_entity_poly.pdbx_seq_one_letter_code
_entity_poly.pdbx_strand_id
1 'polypeptide(L)'
;MSAFGERSRDDDDAPRRPGYAETEERYHIYRADPDPAEDYPERTDLVTVVTRAPELFEATCSGLAFDSEDFARRGEVFCYLKVDGATAEGMRFRDRDAIEEALEEALQRSDAGWLLGGATGLRYSYVDLAVTDLDRAIEAMRQTLQAGGVPRRTWLLFFDTDREDEWVGMWDDSPPPPSWPED
;
A
#
# COMPACT_ATOMS: atom_id res chain seq x y z
N MET A 1 7.13 50.54 36.61
CA MET A 1 7.63 49.45 35.74
C MET A 1 8.31 48.45 36.66
N SER A 2 7.95 47.18 36.79
CA SER A 2 6.84 46.37 36.28
C SER A 2 6.65 45.21 37.28
N ALA A 3 5.40 44.75 37.42
CA ALA A 3 5.02 43.65 38.28
C ALA A 3 5.32 42.29 37.62
N PHE A 4 5.60 41.30 38.47
CA PHE A 4 5.54 39.87 38.18
C PHE A 4 4.13 39.48 37.70
N GLY A 5 4.07 38.61 36.69
CA GLY A 5 2.88 37.87 36.28
C GLY A 5 3.22 36.40 36.10
N GLU A 6 2.49 35.54 36.81
CA GLU A 6 2.62 34.08 36.81
C GLU A 6 1.90 33.41 35.62
N ARG A 7 2.49 32.26 35.22
CA ARG A 7 1.93 31.03 34.59
C ARG A 7 1.23 31.10 33.21
N SER A 8 1.76 30.31 32.27
CA SER A 8 1.08 29.06 31.87
C SER A 8 2.12 27.94 31.68
N ARG A 9 1.82 26.76 32.22
CA ARG A 9 2.32 25.48 31.72
C ARG A 9 1.27 25.07 30.69
N ASP A 10 1.66 24.95 29.45
CA ASP A 10 0.93 24.12 28.50
C ASP A 10 1.96 23.31 27.72
N ASP A 11 1.64 22.01 27.66
CA ASP A 11 2.30 20.95 26.96
C ASP A 11 2.60 21.31 25.50
N ASP A 12 3.79 20.93 25.01
CA ASP A 12 3.92 20.23 23.73
C ASP A 12 5.38 19.79 23.56
N ASP A 13 5.73 18.72 24.27
CA ASP A 13 6.91 17.90 24.01
C ASP A 13 6.64 16.98 22.81
N ALA A 14 6.36 17.59 21.66
CA ALA A 14 6.32 16.86 20.40
C ALA A 14 7.62 17.16 19.64
N PRO A 15 8.46 16.16 19.30
CA PRO A 15 9.41 16.37 18.23
C PRO A 15 8.58 16.67 16.98
N ARG A 16 8.60 17.94 16.55
CA ARG A 16 8.05 18.41 15.28
C ARG A 16 8.70 17.62 14.15
N ARG A 17 8.10 16.50 13.74
CA ARG A 17 8.38 15.86 12.47
C ARG A 17 7.41 16.44 11.45
N PRO A 18 7.90 16.92 10.29
CA PRO A 18 7.08 17.68 9.36
C PRO A 18 5.92 16.83 8.86
N GLY A 19 4.71 17.43 8.84
CA GLY A 19 3.55 16.89 8.14
C GLY A 19 3.89 16.71 6.67
N TYR A 20 3.54 15.56 6.09
CA TYR A 20 3.62 15.38 4.65
C TYR A 20 2.51 16.21 4.02
N ALA A 21 2.89 17.40 3.55
CA ALA A 21 2.20 18.14 2.50
C ALA A 21 3.31 18.75 1.61
N GLU A 22 3.53 18.08 0.48
CA GLU A 22 4.22 18.47 -0.76
C GLU A 22 5.50 19.33 -0.70
N THR A 23 6.65 18.76 -1.11
CA THR A 23 7.66 19.46 -1.94
C THR A 23 8.52 18.47 -2.75
N GLU A 24 8.54 18.62 -4.09
CA GLU A 24 9.43 18.01 -5.12
C GLU A 24 9.60 16.47 -5.10
N GLU A 25 8.77 15.78 -5.88
CA GLU A 25 8.67 14.30 -5.98
C GLU A 25 10.02 13.58 -6.14
N ARG A 26 10.65 13.21 -5.03
CA ARG A 26 11.77 12.28 -5.02
C ARG A 26 11.24 10.88 -4.81
N TYR A 27 10.87 10.21 -5.90
CA TYR A 27 10.66 8.77 -5.85
C TYR A 27 11.98 8.04 -5.61
N HIS A 28 11.91 6.99 -4.78
CA HIS A 28 12.99 6.05 -4.60
C HIS A 28 12.72 4.82 -5.46
N ILE A 29 13.73 4.38 -6.21
CA ILE A 29 13.64 3.23 -7.10
C ILE A 29 14.54 2.12 -6.56
N TYR A 30 13.95 0.99 -6.23
CA TYR A 30 14.64 -0.24 -5.85
C TYR A 30 14.55 -1.23 -7.00
N ARG A 31 15.60 -2.05 -7.18
CA ARG A 31 15.62 -3.14 -8.17
C ARG A 31 16.16 -4.40 -7.54
N ALA A 32 15.57 -5.53 -7.90
CA ALA A 32 16.01 -6.86 -7.51
C ALA A 32 15.93 -7.82 -8.71
N ASP A 33 16.53 -8.98 -8.57
CA ASP A 33 16.52 -10.06 -9.56
C ASP A 33 15.97 -11.33 -8.87
N PRO A 34 14.65 -11.46 -8.75
CA PRO A 34 14.01 -12.55 -8.02
C PRO A 34 14.09 -13.87 -8.81
N ASP A 35 14.17 -14.99 -8.09
CA ASP A 35 14.21 -16.31 -8.72
C ASP A 35 12.90 -16.62 -9.45
N PRO A 36 12.94 -17.11 -10.71
CA PRO A 36 11.74 -17.50 -11.44
C PRO A 36 11.00 -18.67 -10.76
N ALA A 37 9.68 -18.53 -10.61
CA ALA A 37 8.78 -19.55 -10.08
C ALA A 37 7.46 -19.55 -10.87
N GLU A 38 6.65 -20.60 -10.70
CA GLU A 38 5.33 -20.68 -11.34
C GLU A 38 4.33 -19.68 -10.71
N ASP A 39 4.46 -19.49 -9.39
CA ASP A 39 3.66 -18.55 -8.62
C ASP A 39 4.49 -18.02 -7.44
N TYR A 40 4.00 -16.94 -6.83
CA TYR A 40 4.79 -16.15 -5.89
C TYR A 40 3.99 -15.79 -4.64
N PRO A 41 4.36 -16.29 -3.46
CA PRO A 41 3.79 -15.81 -2.20
C PRO A 41 4.22 -14.36 -1.92
N GLU A 42 3.36 -13.63 -1.19
CA GLU A 42 3.63 -12.25 -0.76
C GLU A 42 4.10 -11.35 -1.91
N ARG A 43 5.31 -10.78 -1.81
CA ARG A 43 5.95 -9.91 -2.81
C ARG A 43 7.32 -10.47 -3.24
N THR A 44 7.45 -11.80 -3.31
CA THR A 44 8.73 -12.47 -3.60
C THR A 44 9.22 -12.32 -5.05
N ASP A 45 8.35 -11.87 -5.97
CA ASP A 45 8.69 -11.65 -7.38
C ASP A 45 9.06 -10.22 -7.73
N LEU A 46 9.25 -9.33 -6.75
CA LEU A 46 9.54 -7.92 -6.99
C LEU A 46 10.80 -7.72 -7.84
N VAL A 47 10.66 -7.02 -8.97
CA VAL A 47 11.75 -6.63 -9.88
C VAL A 47 12.08 -5.15 -9.73
N THR A 48 11.05 -4.30 -9.68
CA THR A 48 11.21 -2.86 -9.54
C THR A 48 10.14 -2.30 -8.61
N VAL A 49 10.56 -1.49 -7.64
CA VAL A 49 9.68 -0.76 -6.74
C VAL A 49 9.94 0.73 -6.91
N VAL A 50 8.87 1.51 -6.99
CA VAL A 50 8.90 2.97 -7.02
C VAL A 50 8.06 3.46 -5.86
N THR A 51 8.69 4.10 -4.87
CA THR A 51 7.99 4.48 -3.63
C THR A 51 8.33 5.91 -3.21
N ARG A 52 7.34 6.59 -2.61
CA ARG A 52 7.49 7.88 -1.92
C ARG A 52 7.82 7.71 -0.42
N ALA A 53 7.78 6.47 0.08
CA ALA A 53 8.01 6.12 1.48
C ALA A 53 9.14 5.05 1.60
N PRO A 54 10.41 5.43 1.33
CA PRO A 54 11.52 4.47 1.32
C PRO A 54 11.74 3.80 2.68
N GLU A 55 11.58 4.52 3.79
CA GLU A 55 11.77 3.96 5.13
C GLU A 55 10.72 2.89 5.46
N LEU A 56 9.49 3.10 5.02
CA LEU A 56 8.41 2.12 5.15
C LEU A 56 8.74 0.88 4.31
N PHE A 57 9.08 1.08 3.04
CA PHE A 57 9.42 -0.04 2.15
C PHE A 57 10.61 -0.85 2.70
N GLU A 58 11.67 -0.20 3.15
CA GLU A 58 12.83 -0.87 3.76
C GLU A 58 12.46 -1.68 5.00
N ALA A 59 11.53 -1.19 5.83
CA ALA A 59 11.01 -1.95 6.96
C ALA A 59 10.28 -3.22 6.51
N THR A 60 9.44 -3.14 5.46
CA THR A 60 8.75 -4.32 4.90
C THR A 60 9.70 -5.37 4.32
N CYS A 61 10.92 -4.97 3.91
CA CYS A 61 11.93 -5.88 3.39
C CYS A 61 12.94 -6.36 4.45
N SER A 62 12.86 -5.86 5.68
CA SER A 62 13.90 -6.10 6.70
C SER A 62 13.87 -7.53 7.28
N GLY A 63 12.78 -8.27 7.10
CA GLY A 63 12.53 -9.55 7.77
C GLY A 63 12.20 -9.42 9.26
N LEU A 64 12.06 -8.19 9.77
CA LEU A 64 11.54 -7.91 11.10
C LEU A 64 10.02 -7.75 11.04
N ALA A 65 9.37 -7.85 12.20
CA ALA A 65 7.96 -7.53 12.32
C ALA A 65 7.70 -6.07 11.91
N PHE A 66 6.63 -5.87 11.15
CA PHE A 66 6.12 -4.58 10.72
C PHE A 66 4.78 -4.33 11.40
N ASP A 67 4.60 -3.12 11.93
CA ASP A 67 3.36 -2.63 12.51
C ASP A 67 3.07 -1.25 11.93
N SER A 68 1.87 -1.06 11.38
CA SER A 68 1.44 0.20 10.80
C SER A 68 1.46 1.33 11.81
N GLU A 69 1.23 1.06 13.10
CA GLU A 69 1.25 2.08 14.15
C GLU A 69 2.62 2.78 14.28
N ASP A 70 3.71 2.08 13.94
CA ASP A 70 5.07 2.65 13.97
C ASP A 70 5.30 3.73 12.90
N PHE A 71 4.49 3.71 11.83
CA PHE A 71 4.62 4.60 10.66
C PHE A 71 3.42 5.54 10.50
N ALA A 72 2.28 5.19 11.08
CA ALA A 72 1.02 5.92 10.97
C ALA A 72 1.12 7.32 11.59
N ARG A 73 0.38 8.26 11.00
CA ARG A 73 0.23 9.65 11.45
C ARG A 73 -1.23 10.00 11.72
N ARG A 74 -2.16 9.30 11.08
CA ARG A 74 -3.61 9.49 11.14
C ARG A 74 -4.34 8.17 11.40
N GLY A 75 -3.64 7.15 11.90
CA GLY A 75 -4.19 5.81 12.08
C GLY A 75 -4.33 5.07 10.74
N GLU A 76 -3.44 5.33 9.79
CA GLU A 76 -3.40 4.62 8.52
C GLU A 76 -3.00 3.16 8.76
N VAL A 77 -3.68 2.26 8.05
CA VAL A 77 -3.21 0.89 7.83
C VAL A 77 -2.45 0.87 6.51
N PHE A 78 -1.26 0.28 6.52
CA PHE A 78 -0.47 0.14 5.32
C PHE A 78 -0.74 -1.22 4.66
N CYS A 79 -1.09 -1.18 3.38
CA CYS A 79 -1.50 -2.34 2.62
C CYS A 79 -1.00 -2.25 1.19
N TYR A 80 -1.12 -3.34 0.45
CA TYR A 80 -0.78 -3.36 -0.97
C TYR A 80 -1.80 -4.14 -1.77
N LEU A 81 -2.14 -3.61 -2.94
CA LEU A 81 -2.86 -4.34 -3.96
C LEU A 81 -1.88 -5.24 -4.70
N LYS A 82 -2.26 -6.50 -4.93
CA LYS A 82 -1.52 -7.46 -5.76
C LYS A 82 -2.42 -7.90 -6.92
N VAL A 83 -2.00 -7.62 -8.14
CA VAL A 83 -2.76 -7.86 -9.38
C VAL A 83 -2.02 -8.89 -10.24
N ASP A 84 -2.67 -10.00 -10.60
CA ASP A 84 -2.08 -11.04 -11.46
C ASP A 84 -1.98 -10.60 -12.92
N GLY A 85 -0.76 -10.27 -13.36
CA GLY A 85 -0.50 -9.86 -14.74
C GLY A 85 -0.67 -10.99 -15.77
N ALA A 86 -0.55 -12.26 -15.34
CA ALA A 86 -0.64 -13.42 -16.25
C ALA A 86 -2.06 -13.65 -16.78
N THR A 87 -3.08 -13.08 -16.12
CA THR A 87 -4.49 -13.25 -16.49
C THR A 87 -5.19 -11.91 -16.79
N ALA A 88 -4.42 -10.86 -17.06
CA ALA A 88 -4.91 -9.51 -17.35
C ALA A 88 -5.48 -9.32 -18.77
N GLU A 89 -5.62 -10.39 -19.56
CA GLU A 89 -6.22 -10.32 -20.89
C GLU A 89 -7.67 -9.81 -20.82
N GLY A 90 -7.97 -8.72 -21.54
CA GLY A 90 -9.31 -8.11 -21.58
C GLY A 90 -9.56 -7.04 -20.51
N MET A 91 -8.57 -6.74 -19.68
CA MET A 91 -8.59 -5.59 -18.77
C MET A 91 -8.72 -4.27 -19.55
N ARG A 92 -9.48 -3.31 -19.01
CA ARG A 92 -9.64 -1.97 -19.62
C ARG A 92 -8.48 -1.03 -19.31
N PHE A 93 -7.75 -1.30 -18.24
CA PHE A 93 -6.53 -0.59 -17.90
C PHE A 93 -5.43 -0.95 -18.90
N ARG A 94 -4.70 0.06 -19.36
CA ARG A 94 -3.64 -0.11 -20.35
C ARG A 94 -2.38 -0.74 -19.74
N ASP A 95 -2.09 -0.35 -18.50
CA ASP A 95 -0.88 -0.68 -17.75
C ASP A 95 -1.13 -0.44 -16.24
N ARG A 96 -0.10 -0.66 -15.43
CA ARG A 96 -0.12 -0.41 -13.98
C ARG A 96 -0.42 1.06 -13.66
N ASP A 97 0.18 2.00 -14.40
CA ASP A 97 0.00 3.43 -14.14
C ASP A 97 -1.48 3.84 -14.28
N ALA A 98 -2.21 3.27 -15.25
CA ALA A 98 -3.65 3.47 -15.36
C ALA A 98 -4.46 2.90 -14.17
N ILE A 99 -3.98 1.83 -13.53
CA ILE A 99 -4.58 1.29 -12.30
C ILE A 99 -4.30 2.23 -11.13
N GLU A 100 -3.06 2.70 -11.01
CA GLU A 100 -2.63 3.64 -9.96
C GLU A 100 -3.44 4.94 -10.02
N GLU A 101 -3.56 5.55 -11.21
CA GLU A 101 -4.35 6.76 -11.42
C GLU A 101 -5.82 6.58 -11.01
N ALA A 102 -6.45 5.47 -11.42
CA ALA A 102 -7.84 5.20 -11.07
C ALA A 102 -8.05 4.94 -9.58
N LEU A 103 -7.09 4.29 -8.92
CA LEU A 103 -7.12 4.05 -7.48
C LEU A 103 -6.90 5.34 -6.68
N GLU A 104 -5.94 6.17 -7.08
CA GLU A 104 -5.68 7.47 -6.47
C GLU A 104 -6.94 8.34 -6.53
N GLU A 105 -7.60 8.43 -7.69
CA GLU A 105 -8.87 9.14 -7.84
C GLU A 105 -9.97 8.54 -6.93
N ALA A 106 -10.08 7.21 -6.86
CA ALA A 106 -11.11 6.55 -6.06
C ALA A 106 -10.92 6.77 -4.56
N LEU A 107 -9.69 6.67 -4.07
CA LEU A 107 -9.33 6.88 -2.67
C LEU A 107 -9.46 8.34 -2.27
N GLN A 108 -9.07 9.27 -3.14
CA GLN A 108 -9.25 10.70 -2.93
C GLN A 108 -10.74 11.07 -2.86
N ARG A 109 -11.56 10.54 -3.78
CA ARG A 109 -13.02 10.81 -3.80
C ARG A 109 -13.76 10.24 -2.60
N SER A 110 -13.25 9.14 -2.02
CA SER A 110 -13.85 8.50 -0.86
C SER A 110 -13.28 9.02 0.47
N ASP A 111 -12.21 9.81 0.44
CA ASP A 111 -11.47 10.27 1.62
C ASP A 111 -11.02 9.09 2.50
N ALA A 112 -10.49 8.04 1.85
CA ALA A 112 -10.20 6.75 2.49
C ALA A 112 -8.72 6.35 2.49
N GLY A 113 -7.85 7.12 1.83
CA GLY A 113 -6.42 6.84 1.75
C GLY A 113 -5.72 7.52 0.57
N TRP A 114 -4.49 7.09 0.29
CA TRP A 114 -3.67 7.53 -0.84
C TRP A 114 -2.65 6.46 -1.24
N LEU A 115 -2.05 6.60 -2.43
CA LEU A 115 -0.96 5.75 -2.87
C LEU A 115 0.39 6.22 -2.31
N LEU A 116 1.20 5.23 -1.91
CA LEU A 116 2.60 5.42 -1.55
C LEU A 116 3.53 5.19 -2.74
N GLY A 117 3.11 4.35 -3.67
CA GLY A 117 3.90 3.95 -4.82
C GLY A 117 3.37 2.68 -5.46
N GLY A 118 4.20 2.07 -6.28
CA GLY A 118 3.87 0.83 -6.98
C GLY A 118 5.09 -0.01 -7.25
N ALA A 119 4.84 -1.26 -7.61
CA ALA A 119 5.90 -2.17 -7.97
C ALA A 119 5.50 -3.10 -9.11
N THR A 120 6.52 -3.61 -9.78
CA THR A 120 6.41 -4.59 -10.84
C THR A 120 7.23 -5.80 -10.44
N GLY A 121 6.57 -6.95 -10.41
CA GLY A 121 7.20 -8.25 -10.26
C GLY A 121 7.27 -9.04 -11.57
N LEU A 122 7.77 -10.26 -11.50
CA LEU A 122 7.82 -11.18 -12.65
C LEU A 122 6.43 -11.58 -13.15
N ARG A 123 5.46 -11.72 -12.24
CA ARG A 123 4.07 -12.07 -12.57
C ARG A 123 3.09 -10.99 -12.13
N TYR A 124 3.31 -10.40 -10.97
CA TYR A 124 2.35 -9.51 -10.34
C TYR A 124 2.70 -8.04 -10.54
N SER A 125 1.67 -7.20 -10.58
CA SER A 125 1.81 -5.75 -10.37
C SER A 125 1.28 -5.38 -9.00
N TYR A 126 1.91 -4.40 -8.37
CA TYR A 126 1.62 -3.99 -7.01
C TYR A 126 1.34 -2.50 -6.92
N VAL A 127 0.42 -2.12 -6.02
CA VAL A 127 0.16 -0.72 -5.66
C VAL A 127 0.18 -0.63 -4.14
N ASP A 128 1.09 0.18 -3.60
CA ASP A 128 1.29 0.33 -2.17
C ASP A 128 0.43 1.50 -1.66
N LEU A 129 -0.28 1.28 -0.55
CA LEU A 129 -1.39 2.11 -0.09
C LEU A 129 -1.26 2.43 1.40
N ALA A 130 -1.70 3.62 1.76
CA ALA A 130 -1.99 3.99 3.15
C ALA A 130 -3.48 4.32 3.26
N VAL A 131 -4.24 3.54 4.04
CA VAL A 131 -5.70 3.67 4.13
C VAL A 131 -6.12 4.07 5.54
N THR A 132 -6.96 5.10 5.66
CA THR A 132 -7.47 5.62 6.94
C THR A 132 -8.83 5.04 7.32
N ASP A 133 -9.56 4.52 6.35
CA ASP A 133 -10.85 3.84 6.53
C ASP A 133 -10.86 2.61 5.61
N LEU A 134 -10.51 1.45 6.19
CA LEU A 134 -10.27 0.22 5.43
C LEU A 134 -11.53 -0.25 4.69
N ASP A 135 -12.69 -0.23 5.34
CA ASP A 135 -13.95 -0.69 4.75
C ASP A 135 -14.34 0.20 3.56
N ARG A 136 -14.24 1.53 3.73
CA ARG A 136 -14.54 2.47 2.66
C ARG A 136 -13.54 2.37 1.51
N ALA A 137 -12.26 2.20 1.82
CA ALA A 137 -11.23 1.99 0.80
C ALA A 137 -11.51 0.73 0.00
N ILE A 138 -11.82 -0.40 0.65
CA ILE A 138 -12.17 -1.67 -0.01
C ILE A 138 -13.38 -1.49 -0.94
N GLU A 139 -14.43 -0.80 -0.48
CA GLU A 139 -15.61 -0.55 -1.31
C GLU A 139 -15.25 0.26 -2.56
N ALA A 140 -14.51 1.37 -2.40
CA ALA A 140 -14.09 2.22 -3.51
C ALA A 140 -13.17 1.47 -4.49
N MET A 141 -12.21 0.71 -3.98
CA MET A 141 -11.29 -0.10 -4.79
C MET A 141 -12.04 -1.17 -5.58
N ARG A 142 -12.96 -1.91 -4.95
CA ARG A 142 -13.78 -2.91 -5.65
C ARG A 142 -14.57 -2.30 -6.78
N GLN A 143 -15.29 -1.20 -6.53
CA GLN A 143 -16.08 -0.52 -7.57
C GLN A 143 -15.22 -0.13 -8.77
N THR A 144 -14.07 0.49 -8.52
CA THR A 144 -13.14 0.95 -9.56
C THR A 144 -12.49 -0.19 -10.32
N LEU A 145 -11.90 -1.15 -9.61
CA LEU A 145 -11.13 -2.24 -10.19
C LEU A 145 -12.03 -3.24 -10.94
N GLN A 146 -13.21 -3.54 -10.41
CA GLN A 146 -14.19 -4.40 -11.10
C GLN A 146 -14.71 -3.73 -12.37
N ALA A 147 -14.97 -2.42 -12.35
CA ALA A 147 -15.39 -1.68 -13.54
C ALA A 147 -14.31 -1.66 -14.63
N GLY A 148 -13.03 -1.71 -14.23
CA GLY A 148 -11.89 -1.86 -15.12
C GLY A 148 -11.57 -3.30 -15.51
N GLY A 149 -12.26 -4.29 -14.93
CA GLY A 149 -12.12 -5.70 -15.28
C GLY A 149 -10.81 -6.32 -14.82
N VAL A 150 -10.31 -5.97 -13.62
CA VAL A 150 -9.14 -6.66 -13.04
C VAL A 150 -9.38 -8.18 -12.96
N PRO A 151 -8.32 -9.00 -13.04
CA PRO A 151 -8.42 -10.44 -12.84
C PRO A 151 -9.00 -10.80 -11.47
N ARG A 152 -9.60 -11.99 -11.35
CA ARG A 152 -10.11 -12.53 -10.07
C ARG A 152 -9.00 -12.65 -9.03
N ARG A 153 -7.80 -12.95 -9.50
CA ARG A 153 -6.55 -12.98 -8.75
C ARG A 153 -6.03 -11.56 -8.53
N THR A 154 -6.85 -10.77 -7.82
CA THR A 154 -6.53 -9.43 -7.37
C THR A 154 -6.96 -9.29 -5.93
N TRP A 155 -6.02 -8.91 -5.07
CA TRP A 155 -6.19 -8.91 -3.63
C TRP A 155 -5.62 -7.65 -3.01
N LEU A 156 -6.23 -7.22 -1.90
CA LEU A 156 -5.60 -6.33 -0.93
C LEU A 156 -4.99 -7.19 0.17
N LEU A 157 -3.70 -7.01 0.42
CA LEU A 157 -2.94 -7.66 1.50
C LEU A 157 -2.34 -6.59 2.41
N PHE A 158 -1.93 -6.99 3.61
CA PHE A 158 -1.45 -6.06 4.64
C PHE A 158 0.07 -6.16 4.82
N PHE A 159 0.69 -5.05 5.20
CA PHE A 159 2.11 -5.07 5.60
C PHE A 159 2.30 -5.49 7.05
N ASP A 160 1.28 -5.29 7.89
CA ASP A 160 1.30 -5.68 9.30
C ASP A 160 1.52 -7.18 9.45
N THR A 161 2.51 -7.55 10.27
CA THR A 161 2.89 -8.95 10.48
C THR A 161 1.79 -9.75 11.17
N ASP A 162 1.00 -9.13 12.05
CA ASP A 162 -0.14 -9.78 12.70
C ASP A 162 -1.32 -10.03 11.75
N ARG A 163 -1.26 -9.49 10.53
CA ARG A 163 -2.30 -9.59 9.49
C ARG A 163 -1.77 -10.20 8.20
N GLU A 164 -0.62 -10.88 8.24
CA GLU A 164 0.02 -11.48 7.06
C GLU A 164 -0.84 -12.58 6.41
N ASP A 165 -1.64 -13.28 7.21
CA ASP A 165 -2.61 -14.28 6.76
C ASP A 165 -3.96 -13.69 6.32
N GLU A 166 -4.18 -12.40 6.56
CA GLU A 166 -5.39 -11.70 6.16
C GLU A 166 -5.29 -11.16 4.73
N TRP A 167 -6.38 -11.30 3.98
CA TRP A 167 -6.47 -10.73 2.64
C TRP A 167 -7.92 -10.42 2.28
N VAL A 168 -8.09 -9.48 1.36
CA VAL A 168 -9.40 -9.11 0.83
C VAL A 168 -9.41 -9.28 -0.69
N GLY A 169 -10.24 -10.17 -1.20
CA GLY A 169 -10.47 -10.32 -2.63
C GLY A 169 -11.17 -9.10 -3.23
N MET A 170 -10.70 -8.65 -4.40
CA MET A 170 -11.40 -7.61 -5.17
C MET A 170 -12.65 -8.13 -5.89
N TRP A 171 -12.89 -9.44 -5.85
CA TRP A 171 -14.13 -10.09 -6.25
C TRP A 171 -14.63 -11.01 -5.14
N ASP A 172 -15.94 -11.26 -5.10
CA ASP A 172 -16.53 -12.20 -4.13
C ASP A 172 -16.07 -13.65 -4.39
N ASP A 173 -15.68 -13.96 -5.63
CA ASP A 173 -15.16 -15.26 -6.08
C ASP A 173 -13.62 -15.26 -6.27
N SER A 174 -12.91 -14.28 -5.71
CA SER A 174 -11.45 -14.28 -5.72
C SER A 174 -10.92 -15.55 -5.03
N PRO A 175 -10.05 -16.35 -5.70
CA PRO A 175 -9.36 -17.45 -5.03
C PRO A 175 -8.39 -16.90 -3.97
N PRO A 176 -7.89 -17.71 -3.03
CA PRO A 176 -6.85 -17.25 -2.10
C PRO A 176 -5.57 -16.81 -2.84
N PRO A 177 -4.80 -15.85 -2.29
CA PRO A 177 -3.49 -15.51 -2.81
C PRO A 177 -2.53 -16.70 -2.67
N PRO A 178 -1.43 -16.74 -3.44
CA PRO A 178 -0.41 -17.76 -3.27
C PRO A 178 0.20 -17.66 -1.87
N SER A 179 0.31 -18.79 -1.18
CA SER A 179 0.96 -18.93 0.12
C SER A 179 2.26 -19.72 -0.02
N TRP A 180 3.10 -19.66 1.01
CA TRP A 180 4.20 -20.61 1.12
C TRP A 180 3.66 -22.05 1.17
N PRO A 181 4.37 -23.03 0.60
CA PRO A 181 4.02 -24.43 0.78
C PRO A 181 4.05 -24.76 2.28
N GLU A 182 3.05 -25.49 2.76
CA GLU A 182 3.05 -26.03 4.11
C GLU A 182 4.21 -27.05 4.24
N ASP A 183 5.03 -26.90 5.28
CA ASP A 183 6.13 -27.83 5.60
C ASP A 183 5.65 -29.24 6.01
#